data_AF-A0AAQ3JBD4-F1
#
_entry.id   AF-A0AAQ3JBD4-F1
#
_cell.length_a   1.000
_cell.length_b   1.000
_cell.length_c   1.000
_cell.angle_alpha   90.00
_cell.angle_beta   90.00
_cell.angle_gamma   90.00
#
_symmetry.space_group_name_H-M   'P 1'
#
loop_
_entity.id
_entity.type
_entity.pdbx_description
1 polymer ?
#
loop_
_entity_poly.entity_id
_entity_poly.type
_entity_poly.pdbx_seq_one_letter_code
_entity_poly.pdbx_strand_id
1 'polypeptide(L)'
;MRYMKVSAQTSAEGAVSVVEFHDRARADVVYKARVDRFGSLQRVDAGDADSEAMTDPIEKFLSTANSDIRRMFVRHLQTGQNGACMELIAEGRVAQGPATGVRFRFFDAQGQMQEELLTRPETRQEKANRLQREAQQRNEIVRQAKQRGVSPPPVCETDDRAFMDRLCVAYIKSGW
;
A
#
# COMPACT_ATOMS: atom_id res chain seq x y z
N MET A 1 -17.96 -6.73 6.02
CA MET A 1 -16.55 -6.30 6.25
C MET A 1 -15.93 -6.15 4.88
N ARG A 2 -15.43 -4.96 4.55
CA ARG A 2 -14.79 -4.68 3.27
C ARG A 2 -13.29 -4.85 3.40
N TYR A 3 -12.66 -5.30 2.33
CA TYR A 3 -11.21 -5.45 2.27
C TYR A 3 -10.74 -5.39 0.81
N MET A 4 -9.50 -4.98 0.63
CA MET A 4 -8.80 -5.07 -0.65
C MET A 4 -7.79 -6.22 -0.57
N LYS A 5 -7.72 -7.03 -1.63
CA LYS A 5 -6.74 -8.07 -1.81
C LYS A 5 -5.85 -7.73 -3.01
N VAL A 6 -4.55 -7.85 -2.83
CA VAL A 6 -3.54 -7.67 -3.87
C VAL A 6 -2.82 -8.99 -4.03
N SER A 7 -2.77 -9.55 -5.24
CA SER A 7 -2.10 -10.82 -5.52
C SER A 7 -1.05 -10.64 -6.60
N ALA A 8 0.10 -11.28 -6.43
CA ALA A 8 1.12 -11.34 -7.47
C ALA A 8 0.75 -12.41 -8.52
N GLN A 9 0.75 -12.03 -9.79
CA GLN A 9 0.61 -12.96 -10.91
C GLN A 9 1.71 -12.71 -11.94
N THR A 10 2.36 -13.78 -12.37
CA THR A 10 3.29 -13.73 -13.50
C THR A 10 2.51 -14.08 -14.76
N SER A 11 2.51 -13.17 -15.72
CA SER A 11 1.92 -13.36 -17.05
C SER A 11 3.00 -13.48 -18.12
N ALA A 12 2.63 -13.85 -19.34
CA ALA A 12 3.54 -13.87 -20.49
C ALA A 12 4.18 -12.49 -20.76
N GLU A 13 3.50 -11.41 -20.37
CA GLU A 13 3.93 -10.01 -20.54
C GLU A 13 4.74 -9.49 -19.33
N GLY A 14 4.94 -10.33 -18.32
CA GLY A 14 5.70 -10.03 -17.10
C GLY A 14 4.87 -10.08 -15.82
N ALA A 15 5.47 -9.63 -14.72
CA ALA A 15 4.82 -9.58 -13.41
C ALA A 15 3.73 -8.49 -13.37
N VAL A 16 2.52 -8.91 -13.05
CA VAL A 16 1.34 -8.05 -12.86
C VAL A 16 0.79 -8.25 -11.44
N SER A 17 0.17 -7.22 -10.90
CA SER A 17 -0.58 -7.32 -9.65
C SER A 17 -2.06 -7.36 -9.98
N VAL A 18 -2.78 -8.35 -9.45
CA VAL A 18 -4.24 -8.37 -9.48
C VAL A 18 -4.73 -7.75 -8.19
N VAL A 19 -5.60 -6.75 -8.30
CA VAL A 19 -6.21 -6.07 -7.16
C VAL A 19 -7.70 -6.33 -7.19
N GLU A 20 -8.23 -6.82 -6.07
CA GLU A 20 -9.62 -7.20 -5.88
C GLU A 20 -10.18 -6.47 -4.66
N PHE A 21 -11.35 -5.87 -4.83
CA PHE A 21 -12.10 -5.19 -3.78
C PHE A 21 -13.29 -6.06 -3.40
N HIS A 22 -13.33 -6.48 -2.15
CA HIS A 22 -14.36 -7.37 -1.63
C HIS A 22 -15.23 -6.64 -0.62
N ASP A 23 -16.53 -6.92 -0.64
CA ASP A 23 -17.46 -6.57 0.44
C ASP A 23 -18.05 -7.87 0.97
N ARG A 24 -17.71 -8.31 2.19
CA ARG A 24 -18.24 -9.57 2.75
C ARG A 24 -19.78 -9.61 2.90
N ALA A 25 -20.48 -8.48 2.77
CA ALA A 25 -21.94 -8.49 2.69
C ALA A 25 -22.44 -9.00 1.32
N ARG A 26 -21.57 -9.00 0.31
CA ARG A 26 -21.77 -9.56 -1.03
C ARG A 26 -20.90 -10.82 -1.15
N ALA A 27 -21.39 -11.85 -1.84
CA ALA A 27 -20.60 -13.06 -2.07
C ALA A 27 -19.45 -12.82 -3.06
N ASP A 28 -19.59 -11.81 -3.91
CA ASP A 28 -18.75 -11.60 -5.08
C ASP A 28 -17.75 -10.44 -4.95
N VAL A 29 -16.74 -10.46 -5.82
CA VAL A 29 -15.77 -9.36 -5.99
C VAL A 29 -16.50 -8.13 -6.52
N VAL A 30 -16.35 -7.00 -5.84
CA VAL A 30 -17.02 -5.75 -6.22
C VAL A 30 -16.27 -5.04 -7.34
N TYR A 31 -14.95 -5.09 -7.31
CA TYR A 31 -14.10 -4.51 -8.36
C TYR A 31 -12.81 -5.32 -8.50
N LYS A 32 -12.37 -5.54 -9.74
CA LYS A 32 -11.14 -6.25 -10.06
C LYS A 32 -10.38 -5.53 -11.15
N ALA A 33 -9.10 -5.29 -10.89
CA ALA A 33 -8.19 -4.73 -11.87
C ALA A 33 -6.85 -5.45 -11.89
N ARG A 34 -6.18 -5.36 -13.03
CA ARG A 34 -4.77 -5.67 -13.22
C ARG A 34 -3.99 -4.37 -13.20
N VAL A 35 -2.85 -4.40 -12.52
CA VAL A 35 -1.87 -3.32 -12.55
C VAL A 35 -0.57 -3.87 -13.11
N ASP A 36 -0.11 -3.34 -14.24
CA ASP A 36 1.15 -3.75 -14.85
C ASP A 36 2.36 -3.20 -14.11
N ARG A 37 3.58 -3.60 -14.50
CA ARG A 37 4.82 -3.13 -13.86
C ARG A 37 5.03 -1.61 -13.86
N PHE A 38 4.42 -0.89 -14.80
CA PHE A 38 4.54 0.54 -14.99
C PHE A 38 3.44 1.33 -14.27
N GLY A 39 2.47 0.62 -13.69
CA GLY A 39 1.34 1.21 -12.98
C GLY A 39 0.12 1.48 -13.85
N SER A 40 0.09 0.97 -15.07
CA SER A 40 -1.11 1.03 -15.91
C SER A 40 -2.19 0.16 -15.27
N LEU A 41 -3.35 0.79 -15.02
CA LEU A 41 -4.53 0.14 -14.47
C LEU A 41 -5.39 -0.37 -15.62
N GLN A 42 -5.68 -1.67 -15.63
CA GLN A 42 -6.62 -2.29 -16.54
C GLN A 42 -7.74 -2.92 -15.71
N ARG A 43 -8.96 -2.36 -15.81
CA ARG A 43 -10.15 -2.98 -15.22
C ARG A 43 -10.40 -4.32 -15.89
N VAL A 44 -10.55 -5.38 -15.08
CA VAL A 44 -10.73 -6.77 -15.55
C VAL A 44 -12.16 -7.22 -15.34
N ASP A 45 -12.75 -6.85 -14.21
CA ASP A 45 -14.12 -7.20 -13.87
C ASP A 45 -14.69 -6.15 -12.90
N ALA A 46 -15.95 -5.82 -13.07
CA ALA A 46 -16.74 -5.16 -12.04
C ALA A 46 -18.00 -5.98 -11.93
N GLY A 47 -18.26 -6.54 -10.75
CA GLY A 47 -19.55 -7.18 -10.48
C GLY A 47 -20.69 -6.15 -10.55
N ASP A 48 -21.80 -6.42 -9.85
CA ASP A 48 -22.99 -5.53 -9.78
C ASP A 48 -22.75 -4.10 -9.23
N ALA A 49 -21.50 -3.64 -9.15
CA ALA A 49 -21.08 -2.28 -8.86
C ALA A 49 -20.76 -1.45 -10.12
N ASP A 50 -21.48 -1.65 -11.22
CA ASP A 50 -21.46 -0.76 -12.39
C ASP A 50 -22.04 0.66 -12.12
N SER A 51 -22.23 1.03 -10.86
CA SER A 51 -22.46 2.41 -10.47
C SER A 51 -21.11 3.14 -10.40
N GLU A 52 -20.90 4.13 -11.27
CA GLU A 52 -19.74 5.05 -11.24
C GLU A 52 -19.42 5.57 -9.83
N ALA A 53 -20.45 5.78 -9.01
CA ALA A 53 -20.34 6.22 -7.62
C ALA A 53 -19.54 5.26 -6.72
N MET A 54 -19.43 3.97 -7.05
CA MET A 54 -18.59 3.00 -6.33
C MET A 54 -17.22 2.81 -6.97
N THR A 55 -17.09 2.90 -8.29
CA THR A 55 -15.84 2.62 -9.00
C THR A 55 -14.86 3.78 -8.98
N ASP A 56 -15.35 5.03 -9.06
CA ASP A 56 -14.48 6.22 -9.13
C ASP A 56 -13.55 6.38 -7.91
N PRO A 57 -14.02 6.18 -6.66
CA PRO A 57 -13.14 6.24 -5.50
C PRO A 57 -12.07 5.15 -5.51
N ILE A 58 -12.40 3.96 -6.01
CA ILE A 58 -11.48 2.82 -6.10
C ILE A 58 -10.39 3.11 -7.14
N GLU A 59 -10.77 3.56 -8.35
CA GLU A 59 -9.82 3.85 -9.42
C GLU A 59 -8.92 5.05 -9.09
N LYS A 60 -9.47 6.08 -8.45
CA LYS A 60 -8.69 7.20 -7.92
C LYS A 60 -7.71 6.76 -6.83
N PHE A 61 -8.11 5.84 -5.96
CA PHE A 61 -7.20 5.27 -4.98
C PHE A 61 -6.08 4.47 -5.67
N LEU A 62 -6.41 3.58 -6.62
CA LEU A 62 -5.41 2.76 -7.30
C LEU A 62 -4.41 3.59 -8.12
N SER A 63 -4.88 4.59 -8.87
CA SER A 63 -4.00 5.47 -9.65
C SER A 63 -2.98 6.23 -8.81
N THR A 64 -3.30 6.55 -7.55
CA THR A 64 -2.42 7.32 -6.65
C THR A 64 -1.59 6.44 -5.73
N ALA A 65 -2.14 5.32 -5.25
CA ALA A 65 -1.52 4.48 -4.23
C ALA A 65 -0.75 3.28 -4.81
N ASN A 66 -0.85 2.98 -6.11
CA ASN A 66 -0.27 1.75 -6.67
C ASN A 66 1.22 1.56 -6.39
N SER A 67 2.04 2.63 -6.46
CA SER A 67 3.46 2.54 -6.10
C SER A 67 3.65 2.15 -4.63
N ASP A 68 2.88 2.77 -3.72
CA ASP A 68 2.95 2.48 -2.29
C ASP A 68 2.40 1.07 -1.97
N ILE A 69 1.34 0.61 -2.65
CA ILE A 69 0.80 -0.76 -2.55
C ILE A 69 1.86 -1.79 -2.95
N ARG A 70 2.51 -1.60 -4.10
CA ARG A 70 3.58 -2.50 -4.57
C ARG A 70 4.75 -2.53 -3.62
N ARG A 71 5.15 -1.37 -3.12
CA ARG A 71 6.24 -1.27 -2.16
C ARG A 71 5.90 -1.99 -0.86
N MET A 72 4.66 -1.88 -0.38
CA MET A 72 4.19 -2.64 0.79
C MET A 72 4.24 -4.14 0.50
N PHE A 73 3.74 -4.57 -0.65
CA PHE A 73 3.73 -5.97 -1.06
C PHE A 73 5.15 -6.56 -1.11
N VAL A 74 6.07 -5.91 -1.85
CA VAL A 74 7.46 -6.38 -2.03
C VAL A 74 8.27 -6.35 -0.74
N ARG A 75 7.97 -5.40 0.16
CA ARG A 75 8.66 -5.31 1.46
C ARG A 75 8.40 -6.52 2.36
N HIS A 76 7.22 -7.12 2.26
CA HIS A 76 6.74 -8.17 3.18
C HIS A 76 6.59 -9.54 2.51
N LEU A 77 6.57 -9.61 1.18
CA LEU A 77 6.52 -10.85 0.40
C LEU A 77 7.69 -10.87 -0.59
N GLN A 78 8.46 -11.95 -0.58
CA GLN A 78 9.54 -12.14 -1.56
C GLN A 78 8.97 -12.14 -2.98
N THR A 79 9.54 -11.31 -3.85
CA THR A 79 9.13 -11.18 -5.25
C THR A 79 9.24 -12.51 -5.99
N GLY A 80 8.16 -12.92 -6.68
CA GLY A 80 8.17 -14.06 -7.61
C GLY A 80 7.36 -15.28 -7.19
N GLN A 81 6.82 -15.33 -5.98
CA GLN A 81 5.89 -16.39 -5.60
C GLN A 81 4.49 -16.10 -6.16
N ASN A 82 4.20 -16.64 -7.35
CA ASN A 82 2.83 -16.66 -7.88
C ASN A 82 1.86 -17.21 -6.82
N GLY A 83 0.79 -16.46 -6.54
CA GLY A 83 -0.19 -16.85 -5.53
C GLY A 83 -0.01 -16.18 -4.17
N ALA A 84 1.13 -15.54 -3.90
CA ALA A 84 1.29 -14.71 -2.71
C ALA A 84 0.31 -13.53 -2.77
N CYS A 85 -0.29 -13.17 -1.63
CA CYS A 85 -1.26 -12.10 -1.57
C CYS A 85 -1.16 -11.25 -0.29
N MET A 86 -1.59 -10.00 -0.40
CA MET A 86 -1.68 -9.05 0.68
C MET A 86 -3.12 -8.56 0.80
N GLU A 87 -3.69 -8.59 1.99
CA GLU A 87 -5.00 -8.01 2.29
C GLU A 87 -4.85 -6.71 3.08
N LEU A 88 -5.68 -5.71 2.76
CA LEU A 88 -5.83 -4.47 3.52
C LEU A 88 -7.25 -4.39 4.08
N ILE A 89 -7.37 -4.10 5.37
CA ILE A 89 -8.63 -3.99 6.09
C ILE A 89 -8.61 -2.69 6.90
N ALA A 90 -9.57 -1.79 6.66
CA ALA A 90 -9.68 -0.56 7.42
C ALA A 90 -10.22 -0.86 8.82
N GLU A 91 -9.51 -0.43 9.87
CA GLU A 91 -9.79 -0.80 11.25
C GLU A 91 -9.62 0.35 12.25
N GLY A 92 -10.03 0.08 13.50
CA GLY A 92 -9.99 1.04 14.60
C GLY A 92 -11.12 2.05 14.46
N ARG A 93 -12.30 1.71 14.97
CA ARG A 93 -13.43 2.64 15.04
C ARG A 93 -13.51 3.25 16.43
N VAL A 94 -13.72 4.56 16.50
CA VAL A 94 -14.28 5.20 17.70
C VAL A 94 -15.78 5.29 17.47
N ALA A 95 -16.58 4.45 18.14
CA ALA A 95 -18.06 4.39 18.19
C ALA A 95 -18.87 4.60 16.87
N GLN A 96 -18.66 5.64 16.06
CA GLN A 96 -19.20 5.88 14.71
C GLN A 96 -18.25 6.66 13.76
N GLY A 97 -16.97 6.81 14.08
CA GLY A 97 -15.99 7.56 13.29
C GLY A 97 -15.32 6.77 12.16
N PRO A 98 -14.54 7.45 11.29
CA PRO A 98 -13.74 6.80 10.25
C PRO A 98 -12.72 5.83 10.86
N ALA A 99 -12.28 4.86 10.06
CA ALA A 99 -11.18 3.98 10.46
C ALA A 99 -9.94 4.81 10.83
N THR A 100 -9.23 4.37 11.87
CA THR A 100 -8.02 5.03 12.40
C THR A 100 -6.74 4.29 12.05
N GLY A 101 -6.86 3.13 11.40
CA GLY A 101 -5.73 2.35 10.92
C GLY A 101 -6.11 1.40 9.80
N VAL A 102 -5.10 0.71 9.30
CA VAL A 102 -5.21 -0.33 8.28
C VAL A 102 -4.46 -1.56 8.79
N ARG A 103 -5.17 -2.67 8.86
CA ARG A 103 -4.59 -3.99 9.11
C ARG A 103 -4.17 -4.58 7.77
N PHE A 104 -2.89 -4.90 7.67
CA PHE A 104 -2.28 -5.60 6.55
C PHE A 104 -2.09 -7.06 6.94
N ARG A 105 -2.45 -7.98 6.05
CA ARG A 105 -2.19 -9.42 6.20
C ARG A 105 -1.46 -9.91 4.98
N PHE A 106 -0.40 -10.67 5.18
CA PHE A 106 0.45 -11.17 4.12
C PHE A 106 0.37 -12.69 4.12
N PHE A 107 0.09 -13.26 2.96
CA PHE A 107 -0.05 -14.69 2.75
C PHE A 107 0.93 -15.15 1.67
N ASP A 108 1.54 -16.30 1.89
CA ASP A 108 2.36 -16.96 0.89
C ASP A 108 1.51 -17.58 -0.24
N ALA A 109 2.19 -18.20 -1.21
CA ALA A 109 1.53 -18.87 -2.33
C ALA A 109 0.66 -20.08 -1.94
N GLN A 110 0.88 -20.64 -0.75
CA GLN A 110 0.10 -21.75 -0.19
C GLN A 110 -1.12 -21.24 0.61
N GLY A 111 -1.29 -19.93 0.71
CA GLY A 111 -2.37 -19.30 1.47
C GLY A 111 -2.11 -19.30 2.98
N GLN A 112 -0.89 -19.61 3.44
CA GLN A 112 -0.53 -19.50 4.85
C GLN A 112 -0.18 -18.05 5.17
N MET A 113 -0.72 -17.55 6.29
CA MET A 113 -0.44 -16.20 6.76
C MET A 113 0.99 -16.14 7.32
N GLN A 114 1.82 -15.30 6.71
CA GLN A 114 3.22 -15.09 7.09
C GLN A 114 3.37 -13.94 8.08
N GLU A 115 2.59 -12.87 7.90
CA GLU A 115 2.69 -11.67 8.73
C GLU A 115 1.33 -10.93 8.82
N GLU A 116 1.07 -10.32 9.98
CA GLU A 116 -0.03 -9.37 10.17
C GLU A 116 0.52 -8.09 10.81
N LEU A 117 0.17 -6.94 10.23
CA LEU A 117 0.62 -5.62 10.69
C LEU A 117 -0.57 -4.67 10.81
N LEU A 118 -0.75 -4.06 11.99
CA LEU A 118 -1.66 -2.94 12.15
C LEU A 118 -0.89 -1.62 12.05
N THR A 119 -1.12 -0.87 10.98
CA THR A 119 -0.53 0.46 10.79
C THR A 119 -1.58 1.54 10.98
N ARG A 120 -1.16 2.69 11.50
CA ARG A 120 -1.99 3.89 11.59
C ARG A 120 -1.31 5.04 10.87
N PRO A 121 -2.08 5.96 10.25
CA PRO A 121 -1.52 7.22 9.79
C PRO A 121 -0.75 7.91 10.92
N GLU A 122 0.40 8.49 10.59
CA GLU A 122 1.17 9.31 11.52
C GLU A 122 0.33 10.54 11.93
N THR A 123 0.32 10.84 13.22
CA THR A 123 -0.17 12.14 13.68
C THR A 123 0.74 13.25 13.14
N ARG A 124 0.22 14.49 13.09
CA ARG A 124 1.02 15.66 12.68
C ARG A 124 2.29 15.80 13.53
N GLN A 125 2.20 15.48 14.83
CA GLN A 125 3.34 15.54 15.74
C GLN A 125 4.37 14.46 15.44
N GLU A 126 3.94 13.20 15.23
CA GLU A 126 4.85 12.10 14.89
C GLU A 126 5.57 12.36 13.56
N LYS A 127 4.84 12.86 12.55
CA LYS A 127 5.40 13.25 11.27
C LYS A 127 6.44 14.37 11.42
N ALA A 128 6.15 15.41 12.20
CA ALA A 128 7.10 16.49 12.46
C ALA A 128 8.37 15.97 13.15
N ASN A 129 8.22 15.12 14.16
CA ASN A 129 9.34 14.52 14.89
C ASN A 129 10.19 13.61 13.99
N ARG A 130 9.57 12.87 13.07
CA ARG A 130 10.29 12.03 12.09
C ARG A 130 11.09 12.90 11.12
N LEU A 131 10.46 13.89 10.49
CA LEU A 131 11.14 14.80 9.55
C LEU A 131 12.32 15.54 10.21
N GLN A 132 12.17 15.93 11.49
CA GLN A 132 13.25 16.54 12.24
C GLN A 132 14.43 15.58 12.44
N ARG A 133 14.16 14.31 12.80
CA ARG A 133 15.20 13.29 12.96
C ARG A 133 15.91 12.97 11.64
N GLU A 134 15.16 12.84 10.54
CA GLU A 134 15.72 12.62 9.20
C GLU A 134 16.60 13.80 8.76
N ALA A 135 16.16 15.04 9.02
CA ALA A 135 16.96 16.23 8.73
C ALA A 135 18.24 16.27 9.57
N GLN A 136 18.19 15.90 10.85
CA GLN A 136 19.37 15.82 11.71
C GLN A 136 20.37 14.76 11.22
N GLN A 137 19.89 13.55 10.92
CA GLN A 137 20.73 12.48 10.37
C GLN A 137 21.36 12.90 9.03
N ARG A 138 20.59 13.54 8.16
CA ARG A 138 21.10 14.06 6.89
C ARG A 138 22.19 15.11 7.08
N ASN A 139 21.98 16.05 7.99
CA ASN A 139 22.98 17.07 8.31
C ASN A 139 24.28 16.44 8.82
N GLU A 140 24.17 15.38 9.64
CA GLU A 140 25.33 14.63 10.11
C GLU A 140 26.06 13.90 8.98
N ILE A 141 25.34 13.20 8.10
CA ILE A 141 25.91 12.53 6.93
C ILE A 141 26.64 13.54 6.03
N VAL A 142 26.02 14.69 5.75
CA VAL A 142 26.63 15.77 4.95
C VAL A 142 27.88 16.31 5.63
N ARG A 143 27.85 16.52 6.95
CA ARG A 143 29.02 16.97 7.71
C ARG A 143 30.16 15.96 7.62
N GLN A 144 29.88 14.68 7.80
CA GLN A 144 30.88 13.61 7.69
C GLN A 144 31.46 13.50 6.28
N ALA A 145 30.63 13.61 5.24
CA ALA A 145 31.08 13.61 3.85
C ALA A 145 32.01 14.81 3.57
N LYS A 146 31.64 16.01 4.03
CA LYS A 146 32.47 17.21 3.92
C LYS A 146 33.82 17.05 4.63
N GLN A 147 33.85 16.46 5.82
CA GLN A 147 35.10 16.17 6.55
C GLN A 147 36.00 15.18 5.81
N ARG A 148 35.41 14.21 5.10
CA ARG A 148 36.13 13.23 4.28
C ARG A 148 36.52 13.74 2.89
N GLY A 149 36.12 14.96 2.53
CA GLY A 149 36.38 15.54 1.21
C GLY A 149 35.62 14.85 0.07
N VAL A 150 34.53 14.15 0.37
CA VAL A 150 33.71 13.41 -0.60
C VAL A 150 32.33 14.04 -0.74
N SER A 151 31.68 13.81 -1.89
CA SER A 151 30.29 14.18 -2.08
C SER A 151 29.39 13.39 -1.14
N PRO A 152 28.37 14.03 -0.53
CA PRO A 152 27.41 13.32 0.30
C PRO A 152 26.65 12.29 -0.54
N PRO A 153 26.30 11.12 0.04
CA PRO A 153 25.56 10.10 -0.67
C PRO A 153 24.19 10.63 -1.14
N PRO A 154 23.68 10.13 -2.27
CA PRO A 154 22.35 10.48 -2.75
C PRO A 154 21.31 10.05 -1.72
N VAL A 155 20.24 10.84 -1.62
CA VAL A 155 19.10 10.51 -0.76
C VAL A 155 18.43 9.26 -1.34
N CYS A 156 18.60 8.12 -0.69
CA CYS A 156 17.85 6.91 -1.01
C CYS A 156 16.50 6.98 -0.27
N GLU A 157 15.40 7.14 -1.00
CA GLU A 157 14.03 7.19 -0.46
C GLU A 157 13.53 5.83 0.09
N THR A 158 14.42 4.85 0.26
CA THR A 158 14.09 3.42 0.34
C THR A 158 13.63 2.92 1.71
N ASP A 159 13.82 3.69 2.80
CA ASP A 159 13.40 3.29 4.16
C ASP A 159 12.22 4.08 4.74
N ASP A 160 11.50 4.80 3.89
CA ASP A 160 10.63 5.86 4.37
C ASP A 160 9.26 5.33 4.87
N ARG A 161 9.04 5.40 6.18
CA ARG A 161 7.71 5.19 6.80
C ARG A 161 6.64 6.09 6.20
N ALA A 162 7.03 7.16 5.47
CA ALA A 162 6.11 8.01 4.71
C ALA A 162 5.26 7.26 3.69
N PHE A 163 5.75 6.19 3.04
CA PHE A 163 4.92 5.47 2.05
C PHE A 163 3.78 4.71 2.73
N MET A 164 4.05 4.12 3.91
CA MET A 164 3.04 3.42 4.71
C MET A 164 1.98 4.41 5.22
N ASP A 165 2.41 5.60 5.66
CA ASP A 165 1.52 6.68 6.06
C ASP A 165 0.60 7.10 4.91
N ARG A 166 1.17 7.41 3.73
CA ARG A 166 0.39 7.76 2.53
C ARG A 166 -0.60 6.66 2.14
N LEU A 167 -0.17 5.41 2.14
CA LEU A 167 -1.01 4.26 1.82
C LEU A 167 -2.17 4.13 2.82
N CYS A 168 -1.91 4.24 4.12
CA CYS A 168 -2.95 4.18 5.15
C CYS A 168 -3.97 5.31 5.00
N VAL A 169 -3.48 6.54 4.81
CA VAL A 169 -4.35 7.71 4.60
C VAL A 169 -5.21 7.56 3.35
N ALA A 170 -4.61 7.12 2.24
CA ALA A 170 -5.31 6.94 0.97
C ALA A 170 -6.37 5.83 1.08
N TYR A 171 -6.02 4.70 1.70
CA TYR A 171 -6.92 3.56 1.87
C TYR A 171 -8.10 3.89 2.78
N ILE A 172 -7.85 4.53 3.93
CA ILE A 172 -8.94 4.99 4.83
C ILE A 172 -9.87 5.99 4.12
N LYS A 173 -9.31 6.91 3.33
CA LYS A 173 -10.09 7.89 2.55
C LYS A 173 -10.92 7.26 1.43
N SER A 174 -10.53 6.10 0.93
CA SER A 174 -11.31 5.37 -0.08
C SER A 174 -12.67 4.91 0.46
N GLY A 175 -12.80 4.77 1.79
CA GLY A 175 -14.02 4.26 2.43
C GLY A 175 -14.22 2.76 2.27
N TRP A 176 -13.21 2.04 1.78
CA TRP A 176 -13.17 0.58 1.70
C TRP A 176 -12.65 -0.05 2.99
#